data_AF-A0A1Y1MXB8-F1
#
_entry.id   AF-A0A1Y1MXB8-F1
#
_cell.length_a   1.000
_cell.length_b   1.000
_cell.length_c   1.000
_cell.angle_alpha   90.00
_cell.angle_beta   90.00
_cell.angle_gamma   90.00
#
_symmetry.space_group_name_H-M   'P 1'
#
loop_
_entity.id
_entity.type
_entity.pdbx_description
1 polymer ?
#
loop_
_entity_poly.entity_id
_entity_poly.type
_entity_poly.pdbx_seq_one_letter_code
_entity_poly.pdbx_strand_id
1 'polypeptide(L)'
;PATGFGYVKLGDKLDVPNAPSARLVSAFKEKPDAYTAAKYLSSGNYRWNAGMFVTKASTLMDLVKEYEPELHKDLTRIAEAWEDKTQRETILNEVWPTLEKVAIDNAIAEPAAAEGRVAVIPATFGWDDVGDFSSLAEMLPAEANSPRILGDRNLVVAQQAPGGIV
;
A
#
# COMPACT_ATOMS: atom_id res chain seq x y z
N PRO A 1 4.35 15.35 8.60
CA PRO A 1 4.84 13.97 8.38
C PRO A 1 3.64 13.03 8.40
N ALA A 2 3.44 12.22 7.35
CA ALA A 2 2.26 11.36 7.25
C ALA A 2 2.39 10.14 8.18
N THR A 3 1.38 9.88 9.02
CA THR A 3 1.33 8.69 9.91
C THR A 3 0.46 7.58 9.34
N GLY A 4 -0.32 7.86 8.29
CA GLY A 4 -1.19 6.88 7.63
C GLY A 4 -0.47 5.96 6.65
N PHE A 5 0.81 6.23 6.32
CA PHE A 5 1.58 5.47 5.34
C PHE A 5 2.58 4.54 5.99
N GLY A 6 2.89 3.44 5.29
CA GLY A 6 4.09 2.65 5.55
C GLY A 6 5.36 3.40 5.13
N TYR A 7 6.47 3.06 5.75
CA TYR A 7 7.79 3.63 5.49
C TYR A 7 8.80 2.52 5.19
N VAL A 8 9.51 2.68 4.08
CA VAL A 8 10.56 1.77 3.59
C VAL A 8 11.91 2.41 3.83
N LYS A 9 12.76 1.76 4.63
CA LYS A 9 14.16 2.17 4.83
C LYS A 9 15.00 1.68 3.65
N LEU A 10 15.64 2.62 2.96
CA LEU A 10 16.55 2.33 1.87
C LEU A 10 17.83 1.69 2.42
N GLY A 11 18.15 0.52 1.89
CA GLY A 11 19.42 -0.17 2.11
C GLY A 11 20.42 0.06 0.99
N ASP A 12 21.27 -0.93 0.83
CA ASP A 12 22.33 -0.96 -0.18
C ASP A 12 21.76 -0.91 -1.60
N LYS A 13 22.57 -0.42 -2.52
CA LYS A 13 22.23 -0.46 -3.95
C LYS A 13 22.27 -1.90 -4.44
N LEU A 14 21.28 -2.26 -5.24
CA LEU A 14 21.26 -3.54 -5.93
C LEU A 14 21.72 -3.33 -7.37
N ASP A 15 22.59 -4.21 -7.85
CA ASP A 15 23.05 -4.22 -9.23
C ASP A 15 22.04 -5.00 -10.08
N VAL A 16 20.97 -4.31 -10.51
CA VAL A 16 19.89 -4.91 -11.32
C VAL A 16 19.88 -4.24 -12.69
N PRO A 17 20.04 -5.03 -13.78
CA PRO A 17 19.94 -4.51 -15.14
C PRO A 17 18.63 -3.76 -15.37
N ASN A 18 18.71 -2.57 -15.98
CA ASN A 18 17.57 -1.67 -16.25
C ASN A 18 16.86 -1.08 -15.01
N ALA A 19 17.39 -1.28 -13.80
CA ALA A 19 16.87 -0.69 -12.57
C ALA A 19 18.00 -0.06 -11.72
N PRO A 20 18.68 0.99 -12.21
CA PRO A 20 19.86 1.57 -11.55
C PRO A 20 19.56 2.24 -10.19
N SER A 21 18.29 2.52 -9.89
CA SER A 21 17.85 3.07 -8.62
C SER A 21 17.40 1.98 -7.63
N ALA A 22 17.45 0.70 -7.99
CA ALA A 22 17.03 -0.40 -7.12
C ALA A 22 17.86 -0.44 -5.83
N ARG A 23 17.16 -0.59 -4.71
CA ARG A 23 17.75 -0.69 -3.38
C ARG A 23 17.19 -1.90 -2.67
N LEU A 24 18.01 -2.51 -1.82
CA LEU A 24 17.50 -3.44 -0.83
C LEU A 24 16.62 -2.67 0.16
N VAL A 25 15.56 -3.31 0.67
CA VAL A 25 14.81 -2.78 1.79
C VAL A 25 15.46 -3.27 3.07
N SER A 26 16.02 -2.36 3.88
CA SER A 26 16.66 -2.74 5.16
C SER A 26 15.66 -2.83 6.32
N ALA A 27 14.52 -2.16 6.19
CA ALA A 27 13.43 -2.24 7.14
C ALA A 27 12.15 -1.74 6.46
N PHE A 28 11.04 -2.36 6.82
CA PHE A 28 9.71 -1.88 6.47
C PHE A 28 9.00 -1.55 7.79
N LYS A 29 8.25 -0.44 7.83
CA LYS A 29 7.42 -0.13 8.99
C LYS A 29 6.09 0.46 8.60
N GLU A 30 5.01 -0.24 8.93
CA GLU A 30 3.66 0.25 8.69
C GLU A 30 3.21 1.27 9.75
N LYS A 31 2.68 2.41 9.29
CA LYS A 31 1.99 3.45 10.09
C LYS A 31 2.69 3.83 11.42
N PRO A 32 3.93 4.36 11.37
CA PRO A 32 4.62 4.81 12.58
C PRO A 32 3.93 6.02 13.23
N ASP A 33 4.20 6.25 14.52
CA ASP A 33 3.77 7.46 15.20
C ASP A 33 4.39 8.73 14.56
N ALA A 34 3.80 9.90 14.83
CA ALA A 34 4.18 11.16 14.19
C ALA A 34 5.65 11.57 14.44
N TYR A 35 6.19 11.26 15.62
CA TYR A 35 7.57 11.58 15.97
C TYR A 35 8.54 10.67 15.21
N THR A 36 8.23 9.38 15.14
CA THR A 36 8.99 8.41 14.34
C THR A 36 8.94 8.75 12.84
N ALA A 37 7.76 9.08 12.30
CA ALA A 37 7.58 9.51 10.91
C ALA A 37 8.43 10.76 10.58
N ALA A 38 8.46 11.75 11.48
CA ALA A 38 9.29 12.95 11.31
C ALA A 38 10.78 12.60 11.22
N LYS A 39 11.27 11.69 12.08
CA LYS A 39 12.66 11.20 12.04
C LYS A 39 12.99 10.45 10.76
N TYR A 40 12.06 9.64 10.26
CA TYR A 40 12.26 8.91 9.02
C TYR A 40 12.47 9.86 7.84
N LEU A 41 11.62 10.88 7.71
CA LEU A 41 11.76 11.88 6.67
C LEU A 41 13.05 12.71 6.82
N SER A 42 13.38 13.16 8.02
CA SER A 42 14.58 13.98 8.25
C SER A 42 15.89 13.24 7.98
N SER A 43 15.90 11.91 8.12
CA SER A 43 17.07 11.10 7.80
C SER A 43 17.41 11.02 6.31
N GLY A 44 16.44 11.31 5.42
CA GLY A 44 16.57 11.12 3.97
C GLY A 44 16.64 9.66 3.50
N ASN A 45 16.72 8.70 4.43
CA ASN A 45 16.91 7.27 4.17
C ASN A 45 15.60 6.48 4.10
N TYR A 46 14.45 7.11 4.29
CA TYR A 46 13.16 6.46 4.20
C TYR A 46 12.35 7.00 3.02
N ARG A 47 11.48 6.16 2.47
CA ARG A 47 10.45 6.51 1.49
C ARG A 47 9.10 6.02 1.99
N TRP A 48 8.02 6.63 1.52
CA TRP A 48 6.70 6.05 1.74
C TRP A 48 6.54 4.75 0.96
N ASN A 49 5.85 3.79 1.56
CA ASN A 49 5.31 2.65 0.83
C ASN A 49 4.09 3.12 0.03
N ALA A 50 4.11 2.91 -1.27
CA ALA A 50 3.03 3.31 -2.17
C ALA A 50 1.93 2.24 -2.32
N GLY A 51 1.99 1.15 -1.54
CA GLY A 51 1.04 0.03 -1.62
C GLY A 51 1.15 -0.82 -2.89
N MET A 52 2.20 -0.62 -3.70
CA MET A 52 2.41 -1.34 -4.94
C MET A 52 3.51 -2.39 -4.78
N PHE A 53 3.17 -3.64 -5.08
CA PHE A 53 4.10 -4.77 -5.03
C PHE A 53 4.17 -5.47 -6.38
N VAL A 54 5.38 -5.90 -6.76
CA VAL A 54 5.62 -6.72 -7.95
C VAL A 54 6.44 -7.94 -7.53
N THR A 55 5.88 -9.12 -7.76
CA THR A 55 6.51 -10.39 -7.40
C THR A 55 6.01 -11.50 -8.32
N LYS A 56 6.79 -12.59 -8.44
CA LYS A 56 6.28 -13.81 -9.07
C LYS A 56 5.21 -14.41 -8.16
N ALA A 57 4.13 -14.91 -8.74
CA ALA A 57 3.05 -15.55 -7.99
C ALA A 57 3.58 -16.71 -7.11
N SER A 58 4.50 -17.53 -7.63
CA SER A 58 5.13 -18.60 -6.87
C SER A 58 5.91 -18.09 -5.66
N THR A 59 6.71 -17.03 -5.84
CA THR A 59 7.48 -16.41 -4.76
C THR A 59 6.57 -15.83 -3.68
N LEU A 60 5.46 -15.21 -4.07
CA LEU A 60 4.45 -14.76 -3.10
C LEU A 60 3.87 -15.93 -2.32
N MET A 61 3.44 -16.99 -3.00
CA MET A 61 2.86 -18.16 -2.33
C MET A 61 3.86 -18.87 -1.42
N ASP A 62 5.13 -18.93 -1.79
CA ASP A 62 6.20 -19.47 -0.93
C ASP A 62 6.34 -18.63 0.36
N LEU A 63 6.31 -17.30 0.24
CA LEU A 63 6.35 -16.40 1.42
C LEU A 63 5.09 -16.54 2.28
N VAL A 64 3.90 -16.63 1.68
CA VAL A 64 2.65 -16.85 2.41
C VAL A 64 2.69 -18.18 3.14
N LYS A 65 3.22 -19.24 2.52
CA LYS A 65 3.41 -20.55 3.17
C LYS A 65 4.34 -20.47 4.38
N GLU A 66 5.39 -19.67 4.26
CA GLU A 66 6.42 -19.54 5.28
C GLU A 66 5.94 -18.72 6.48
N TYR A 67 5.29 -17.58 6.24
CA TYR A 67 4.90 -16.65 7.30
C TYR A 67 3.45 -16.82 7.79
N GLU A 68 2.55 -17.26 6.90
CA GLU A 68 1.11 -17.38 7.17
C GLU A 68 0.59 -18.77 6.74
N PRO A 69 1.06 -19.88 7.35
CA PRO A 69 0.82 -21.24 6.84
C PRO A 69 -0.65 -21.66 6.80
N GLU A 70 -1.49 -21.20 7.74
CA GLU A 70 -2.93 -21.48 7.70
C GLU A 70 -3.62 -20.69 6.57
N LEU A 71 -3.26 -19.41 6.37
CA LEU A 71 -3.74 -18.63 5.23
C LEU A 71 -3.32 -19.29 3.90
N HIS A 72 -2.07 -19.75 3.78
CA HIS A 72 -1.61 -20.48 2.61
C HIS A 72 -2.46 -21.73 2.32
N LYS A 73 -2.73 -22.54 3.36
CA LYS A 73 -3.52 -23.76 3.24
C LYS A 73 -4.94 -23.46 2.76
N ASP A 74 -5.59 -22.46 3.33
CA ASP A 74 -6.95 -22.07 2.95
C ASP A 74 -7.01 -21.47 1.53
N LEU A 75 -6.04 -20.62 1.16
CA LEU A 75 -5.90 -20.11 -0.21
C LEU A 75 -5.63 -21.24 -1.21
N THR A 76 -4.82 -22.24 -0.84
CA THR A 76 -4.54 -23.41 -1.67
C THR A 76 -5.82 -24.22 -1.91
N ARG A 77 -6.63 -24.44 -0.87
CA ARG A 77 -7.93 -25.12 -0.98
C ARG A 77 -8.87 -24.41 -1.95
N ILE A 78 -8.91 -23.08 -1.93
CA ILE A 78 -9.69 -22.29 -2.90
C ILE A 78 -9.11 -22.46 -4.32
N ALA A 79 -7.78 -22.43 -4.47
CA ALA A 79 -7.11 -22.55 -5.75
C ALA A 79 -7.29 -23.93 -6.40
N GLU A 80 -7.27 -25.01 -5.63
CA GLU A 80 -7.49 -26.39 -6.12
C GLU A 80 -8.88 -26.58 -6.74
N ALA A 81 -9.87 -25.83 -6.26
CA ALA A 81 -11.24 -25.86 -6.77
C ALA A 81 -11.49 -24.91 -7.96
N TRP A 82 -10.50 -24.12 -8.38
CA TRP A 82 -10.74 -22.92 -9.18
C TRP A 82 -11.35 -23.16 -10.57
N GLU A 83 -11.01 -24.29 -11.18
CA GLU A 83 -11.47 -24.69 -12.52
C GLU A 83 -12.91 -25.22 -12.52
N ASP A 84 -13.39 -25.79 -11.40
CA ASP A 84 -14.76 -26.25 -11.25
C ASP A 84 -15.60 -25.15 -10.61
N LYS A 85 -16.52 -24.57 -11.39
CA LYS A 85 -17.36 -23.46 -10.92
C LYS A 85 -18.17 -23.80 -9.67
N THR A 86 -18.77 -24.99 -9.60
CA THR A 86 -19.65 -25.38 -8.50
C THR A 86 -18.84 -25.66 -7.23
N GLN A 87 -17.71 -26.37 -7.35
CA GLN A 87 -16.79 -26.55 -6.23
C GLN A 87 -16.20 -25.21 -5.76
N ARG A 88 -15.75 -24.35 -6.68
CA ARG A 88 -15.20 -23.03 -6.36
C ARG A 88 -16.18 -22.20 -5.55
N GLU A 89 -17.44 -22.09 -5.99
CA GLU A 89 -18.46 -21.31 -5.28
C GLU A 89 -18.72 -21.88 -3.88
N THR A 90 -18.76 -23.21 -3.74
CA THR A 90 -18.96 -23.87 -2.45
C THR A 90 -17.80 -23.60 -1.49
N ILE A 91 -16.57 -23.83 -1.95
CA ILE A 91 -15.35 -23.68 -1.13
C ILE A 91 -15.09 -22.21 -0.82
N LEU A 92 -15.28 -21.31 -1.77
CA LEU A 92 -15.11 -19.87 -1.54
C LEU A 92 -16.07 -19.39 -0.44
N ASN A 93 -17.35 -19.77 -0.50
CA ASN A 93 -18.34 -19.38 0.51
C ASN A 93 -18.04 -19.97 1.90
N GLU A 94 -17.42 -21.14 1.97
CA GLU A 94 -17.01 -21.78 3.22
C GLU A 94 -15.75 -21.13 3.81
N VAL A 95 -14.72 -20.94 2.99
CA VAL A 95 -13.36 -20.58 3.43
C VAL A 95 -13.16 -19.06 3.51
N TRP A 96 -13.66 -18.29 2.55
CA TRP A 96 -13.42 -16.85 2.49
C TRP A 96 -13.82 -16.09 3.77
N PRO A 97 -14.96 -16.39 4.43
CA PRO A 97 -15.33 -15.71 5.67
C PRO A 97 -14.43 -16.05 6.87
N THR A 98 -13.70 -17.16 6.82
CA THR A 98 -12.82 -17.63 7.90
C THR A 98 -11.38 -17.15 7.74
N LEU A 99 -11.01 -16.65 6.56
CA LEU A 99 -9.66 -16.13 6.31
C LEU A 99 -9.33 -14.99 7.27
N GLU A 100 -8.10 -15.04 7.78
CA GLU A 100 -7.55 -13.95 8.57
C GLU A 100 -7.48 -12.66 7.75
N LYS A 101 -7.97 -11.57 8.33
CA LYS A 101 -7.91 -10.23 7.71
C LYS A 101 -6.60 -9.56 8.09
N VAL A 102 -5.56 -9.84 7.33
CA VAL A 102 -4.22 -9.27 7.53
C VAL A 102 -3.76 -8.52 6.28
N ALA A 103 -3.04 -7.42 6.48
CA ALA A 103 -2.43 -6.66 5.39
C ALA A 103 -1.15 -7.35 4.92
N ILE A 104 -0.95 -7.39 3.60
CA ILE A 104 0.26 -7.97 2.98
C ILE A 104 1.55 -7.29 3.47
N ASP A 105 1.49 -6.01 3.81
CA ASP A 105 2.59 -5.23 4.36
C ASP A 105 3.15 -5.86 5.64
N ASN A 106 2.25 -6.22 6.56
CA ASN A 106 2.62 -6.79 7.86
C ASN A 106 2.89 -8.29 7.78
N ALA A 107 2.04 -9.03 7.06
CA ALA A 107 2.13 -10.49 6.96
C ALA A 107 3.35 -10.95 6.14
N ILE A 108 3.69 -10.21 5.08
CA ILE A 108 4.65 -10.66 4.08
C ILE A 108 5.81 -9.68 3.90
N ALA A 109 5.53 -8.40 3.64
CA ALA A 109 6.57 -7.46 3.23
C ALA A 109 7.54 -7.11 4.38
N GLU A 110 7.05 -6.89 5.60
CA GLU A 110 7.87 -6.55 6.77
C GLU A 110 8.81 -7.71 7.19
N PRO A 111 8.34 -8.96 7.36
CA PRO A 111 9.22 -10.10 7.61
C PRO A 111 10.21 -10.36 6.47
N ALA A 112 9.74 -10.36 5.20
CA ALA A 112 10.63 -10.58 4.05
C ALA A 112 11.71 -9.49 3.93
N ALA A 113 11.39 -8.24 4.27
CA ALA A 113 12.37 -7.15 4.28
C ALA A 113 13.44 -7.36 5.36
N ALA A 114 13.05 -7.80 6.56
CA ALA A 114 13.99 -8.12 7.62
C ALA A 114 14.97 -9.24 7.23
N GLU A 115 14.55 -10.15 6.35
CA GLU A 115 15.38 -11.21 5.77
C GLU A 115 16.15 -10.80 4.49
N GLY A 116 16.03 -9.55 4.05
CA GLY A 116 16.71 -9.06 2.84
C GLY A 116 16.15 -9.63 1.54
N ARG A 117 14.88 -10.04 1.52
CA ARG A 117 14.18 -10.62 0.35
C ARG A 117 13.35 -9.60 -0.43
N VAL A 118 13.35 -8.33 0.00
CA VAL A 118 12.57 -7.24 -0.61
C VAL A 118 13.48 -6.17 -1.20
N ALA A 119 13.17 -5.76 -2.42
CA ALA A 119 13.79 -4.64 -3.10
C ALA A 119 12.77 -3.51 -3.32
N VAL A 120 13.26 -2.28 -3.41
CA VAL A 120 12.46 -1.09 -3.72
C VAL A 120 13.09 -0.33 -4.88
N ILE A 121 12.24 0.19 -5.76
CA ILE A 121 12.62 1.16 -6.79
C ILE A 121 11.99 2.50 -6.38
N PRO A 122 12.78 3.48 -5.91
CA PRO A 122 12.25 4.78 -5.53
C PRO A 122 11.57 5.47 -6.72
N ALA A 123 10.30 5.84 -6.55
CA ALA A 123 9.56 6.60 -7.54
C ALA A 123 10.05 8.05 -7.63
N THR A 124 10.00 8.63 -8.82
CA THR A 124 10.37 10.03 -9.10
C THR A 124 9.20 10.85 -9.67
N PHE A 125 7.99 10.30 -9.63
CA PHE A 125 6.75 10.94 -10.08
C PHE A 125 5.89 11.37 -8.89
N GLY A 126 4.96 12.30 -9.12
CA GLY A 126 3.98 12.70 -8.12
C GLY A 126 3.04 11.54 -7.79
N TRP A 127 2.80 11.30 -6.52
CA TRP A 127 1.94 10.22 -6.03
C TRP A 127 1.20 10.68 -4.78
N ASP A 128 -0.08 10.29 -4.68
CA ASP A 128 -0.95 10.46 -3.52
C ASP A 128 -1.92 9.25 -3.48
N ASP A 129 -2.22 8.74 -2.28
CA ASP A 129 -3.13 7.60 -2.09
C ASP A 129 -4.61 8.03 -2.04
N VAL A 130 -4.88 9.35 -1.97
CA VAL A 130 -6.22 9.95 -1.86
C VAL A 130 -7.06 9.24 -0.80
N GLY A 131 -6.48 9.09 0.39
CA GLY A 131 -7.07 8.27 1.46
C GLY A 131 -8.25 8.91 2.19
N ASP A 132 -8.42 10.23 2.07
CA ASP A 132 -9.52 10.99 2.67
C ASP A 132 -9.86 12.27 1.89
N PHE A 133 -10.95 12.93 2.30
CA PHE A 133 -11.41 14.18 1.71
C PHE A 133 -10.42 15.35 1.88
N SER A 134 -9.54 15.29 2.88
CA SER A 134 -8.48 16.31 3.06
C SER A 134 -7.42 16.17 1.97
N SER A 135 -6.99 14.94 1.70
CA SER A 135 -6.02 14.60 0.64
C SER A 135 -6.60 14.97 -0.73
N LEU A 136 -7.87 14.68 -0.98
CA LEU A 136 -8.56 15.10 -2.20
C LEU A 136 -8.61 16.62 -2.35
N ALA A 137 -8.86 17.35 -1.25
CA ALA A 137 -8.88 18.81 -1.27
C ALA A 137 -7.51 19.39 -1.67
N GLU A 138 -6.39 18.83 -1.21
CA GLU A 138 -5.04 19.28 -1.58
C GLU A 138 -4.78 19.18 -3.10
N MET A 139 -5.40 18.23 -3.78
CA MET A 139 -5.26 18.03 -5.23
C MET A 139 -6.14 18.95 -6.08
N LEU A 140 -7.21 19.53 -5.52
CA LEU A 140 -8.17 20.31 -6.27
C LEU A 140 -7.79 21.79 -6.31
N PRO A 141 -7.72 22.45 -7.48
CA PRO A 141 -7.49 23.88 -7.53
C PRO A 141 -8.69 24.66 -6.98
N ALA A 142 -8.44 25.66 -6.14
CA ALA A 142 -9.46 26.59 -5.67
C ALA A 142 -8.90 28.00 -5.50
N GLU A 143 -9.79 28.98 -5.70
CA GLU A 143 -9.49 30.38 -5.38
C GLU A 143 -9.46 30.58 -3.86
N ALA A 144 -8.73 31.61 -3.41
CA ALA A 144 -8.70 31.96 -2.00
C ALA A 144 -10.12 32.17 -1.45
N ASN A 145 -10.41 31.58 -0.29
CA ASN A 145 -11.71 31.63 0.39
C ASN A 145 -12.90 31.05 -0.41
N SER A 146 -12.66 30.18 -1.39
CA SER A 146 -13.71 29.45 -2.11
C SER A 146 -13.66 27.95 -1.79
N PRO A 147 -14.80 27.24 -1.86
CA PRO A 147 -14.81 25.79 -1.75
C PRO A 147 -14.09 25.15 -2.94
N ARG A 148 -13.47 24.00 -2.70
CA ARG A 148 -12.89 23.16 -3.74
C ARG A 148 -14.00 22.29 -4.32
N ILE A 149 -14.30 22.45 -5.60
CA ILE A 149 -15.40 21.74 -6.25
C ILE A 149 -14.84 20.67 -7.18
N LEU A 150 -15.23 19.42 -6.95
CA LEU A 150 -14.97 18.30 -7.85
C LEU A 150 -16.25 17.98 -8.64
N GLY A 151 -16.32 18.42 -9.89
CA GLY A 151 -17.48 18.20 -10.77
C GLY A 151 -17.94 19.49 -11.46
N ASP A 152 -19.19 19.53 -11.90
CA ASP A 152 -19.76 20.71 -12.57
C ASP A 152 -20.03 21.83 -11.55
N ARG A 153 -19.22 22.89 -11.63
CA ARG A 153 -19.35 24.08 -10.78
C ARG A 153 -20.70 24.78 -10.90
N ASN A 154 -21.40 24.63 -12.02
CA ASN A 154 -22.71 25.26 -12.22
C ASN A 154 -23.82 24.62 -11.37
N LEU A 155 -23.57 23.42 -10.84
CA LEU A 155 -24.51 22.72 -9.96
C LEU A 155 -24.28 23.06 -8.48
N VAL A 156 -23.29 23.90 -8.16
CA VAL A 156 -22.91 24.24 -6.78
C VAL A 156 -23.18 25.71 -6.51
N VAL A 157 -23.98 25.99 -5.48
CA VAL A 157 -24.18 27.34 -4.96
C VAL A 157 -23.44 27.46 -3.63
N ALA A 158 -22.40 28.29 -3.59
CA ALA A 158 -21.64 28.58 -2.38
C ALA A 158 -21.95 30.00 -1.89
N GLN A 159 -22.45 30.13 -0.65
CA GLN A 159 -22.74 31.42 -0.02
C GLN A 159 -22.09 31.46 1.37
N GLN A 160 -21.16 32.39 1.57
CA GLN A 160 -20.42 32.54 2.84
C GLN A 160 -19.75 31.22 3.31
N ALA A 161 -19.30 30.38 2.37
CA ALA A 161 -18.67 29.10 2.64
C ALA A 161 -17.17 29.17 2.30
N PRO A 162 -16.32 29.66 3.22
CA PRO A 162 -14.88 29.70 2.99
C PRO A 162 -14.28 28.29 3.10
N GLY A 163 -13.64 27.84 2.02
CA GLY A 163 -12.96 26.53 1.98
C GLY A 163 -13.93 25.34 1.94
N GLY A 164 -13.45 24.17 2.35
CA GLY A 164 -14.18 22.90 2.24
C GLY A 164 -14.08 22.27 0.85
N ILE A 165 -14.60 21.04 0.74
CA ILE A 165 -14.70 20.29 -0.50
C ILE A 165 -16.17 19.98 -0.78
N VAL A 166 -16.57 20.15 -2.04
CA VAL A 166 -17.91 19.86 -2.57
C VAL A 166 -17.78 18.93 -3.76
#